data_AF-A0A021VR15-F1
#
_entry.id   AF-A0A021VR15-F1
#
_cell.length_a   1.000
_cell.length_b   1.000
_cell.length_c   1.000
_cell.angle_alpha   90.00
_cell.angle_beta   90.00
_cell.angle_gamma   90.00
#
_symmetry.space_group_name_H-M   'P 1'
#
loop_
_entity.id
_entity.type
_entity.pdbx_description
1 polymer ?
#
loop_
_entity_poly.entity_id
_entity_poly.type
_entity_poly.pdbx_seq_one_letter_code
_entity_poly.pdbx_strand_id
1 'polypeptide(L)'
;MIDAATAAPAVVERRLRDVLGVLGSADGVLDVHLQPIVALPAGEVVELEALVRWHDPELGDVPPDVLVPVAEATGLIGALGRWVLERACVAAVGWPVPPGGAEPPRVAVNVSPLQLVDPAFHDDVVGILRATGLPATRLVVEVTEQAGVEDLGTTQAVLSRLRARGVRVALDDFGAGRTSLTLLRELPLDVVKIDRTFVSGAAPGAAEGVLLRLLVDACHSLGLEVVAEGVEDAEQATRVAALGIDRAQGWHFGRPTPAALVGPLLAEATAVDLLHRRRRLGDTTDEFVVVTGPDRTVLFVSSGVFDVLGVRPQDVVGRDATELLHSEEVTKVPAAGTARAVERLLRVTRRDGGVRWLRVRTSVVVDPVQGPRAVSTCRDVTETEVVRRRARDVEQTFQRAFDEAPCGMSLTGLDGTVLSVNRALAELLGRAAEDLVGRHVDDLTHPEDRAADGLNFRGHREGRLDTVRVRKRYVHADGSAVPVDVVASVVHGDDGHPLVLVAHVTAA
;
A
#
# COMPACT_ATOMS: atom_id res chain seq x y z
N MET A 1 -1.31 -15.57 33.20
CA MET A 1 -2.29 -15.51 32.09
C MET A 1 -2.75 -16.93 31.84
N ILE A 2 -4.05 -17.17 31.91
CA ILE A 2 -4.65 -18.45 31.54
C ILE A 2 -4.72 -18.44 30.01
N ASP A 3 -4.25 -19.50 29.34
CA ASP A 3 -4.45 -19.62 27.90
C ASP A 3 -5.95 -19.81 27.63
N ALA A 4 -6.58 -18.89 26.90
CA ALA A 4 -8.01 -18.91 26.59
C ALA A 4 -8.45 -20.22 25.92
N ALA A 5 -7.58 -20.89 25.17
CA ALA A 5 -7.86 -22.20 24.57
C ALA A 5 -7.96 -23.34 25.61
N THR A 6 -7.46 -23.11 26.83
CA THR A 6 -7.46 -24.07 27.95
C THR A 6 -8.35 -23.64 29.12
N ALA A 7 -8.96 -22.45 29.04
CA ALA A 7 -9.86 -21.96 30.07
C ALA A 7 -11.13 -22.82 30.14
N ALA A 8 -11.59 -23.11 31.35
CA ALA A 8 -12.83 -23.87 31.51
C ALA A 8 -14.02 -23.08 30.91
N PRO A 9 -14.92 -23.71 30.14
CA PRO A 9 -16.06 -23.02 29.51
C PRO A 9 -16.90 -22.17 30.47
N ALA A 10 -17.05 -22.60 31.73
CA ALA A 10 -17.77 -21.84 32.76
C ALA A 10 -17.10 -20.49 33.13
N VAL A 11 -15.77 -20.39 33.01
CA VAL A 11 -15.04 -19.12 33.21
C VAL A 11 -15.30 -18.18 32.04
N VAL A 12 -15.21 -18.70 30.82
CA VAL A 12 -15.50 -17.96 29.57
C VAL A 12 -16.95 -17.44 29.59
N GLU A 13 -17.92 -18.28 29.94
CA GLU A 13 -19.32 -17.91 30.09
C GLU A 13 -19.53 -16.76 31.09
N ARG A 14 -18.99 -16.90 32.31
CA ARG A 14 -19.14 -15.88 33.36
C ARG A 14 -18.61 -14.53 32.88
N ARG A 15 -17.42 -14.54 32.29
CA ARG A 15 -16.77 -13.32 31.77
C ARG A 15 -17.57 -12.72 30.61
N LEU A 16 -18.05 -13.53 29.67
CA LEU A 16 -18.88 -13.07 28.57
C LEU A 16 -20.18 -12.43 29.07
N ARG A 17 -20.83 -13.04 30.08
CA ARG A 17 -22.03 -12.48 30.70
C ARG A 17 -21.77 -11.13 31.36
N ASP A 18 -20.64 -10.96 32.03
CA ASP A 18 -20.26 -9.69 32.64
C ASP A 18 -20.09 -8.61 31.57
N VAL A 19 -19.40 -8.92 30.46
CA VAL A 19 -19.17 -7.97 29.36
C VAL A 19 -20.47 -7.61 28.63
N LEU A 20 -21.35 -8.59 28.36
CA LEU A 20 -22.65 -8.35 27.73
C LEU A 20 -23.66 -7.68 28.66
N GLY A 21 -23.53 -7.86 29.98
CA GLY A 21 -24.43 -7.28 30.99
C GLY A 21 -24.19 -5.80 31.25
N VAL A 22 -22.96 -5.30 31.04
CA VAL A 22 -22.64 -3.87 31.13
C VAL A 22 -22.76 -3.25 29.73
N LEU A 23 -23.99 -3.17 29.23
CA LEU A 23 -24.34 -2.47 27.98
C LEU A 23 -24.01 -0.96 28.13
N GLY A 24 -22.76 -0.61 27.88
CA GLY A 24 -22.26 0.76 27.97
C GLY A 24 -20.75 0.91 28.27
N SER A 25 -20.06 -0.15 28.73
CA SER A 25 -18.60 -0.07 29.04
C SER A 25 -17.75 -1.18 28.40
N ALA A 26 -18.27 -1.88 27.39
CA ALA A 26 -17.51 -2.88 26.64
C ALA A 26 -16.44 -2.28 25.70
N ASP A 27 -16.28 -0.95 25.70
CA ASP A 27 -15.30 -0.25 24.87
C ASP A 27 -13.88 -0.68 25.27
N GLY A 28 -13.27 -1.49 24.41
CA GLY A 28 -11.90 -2.01 24.55
C GLY A 28 -11.79 -3.50 24.93
N VAL A 29 -12.89 -4.18 25.26
CA VAL A 29 -12.90 -5.62 25.60
C VAL A 29 -13.50 -6.45 24.46
N LEU A 30 -14.70 -6.10 23.99
CA LEU A 30 -15.28 -6.66 22.76
C LEU A 30 -15.13 -5.63 21.63
N ASP A 31 -14.69 -6.11 20.47
CA ASP A 31 -14.57 -5.30 19.26
C ASP A 31 -15.07 -6.07 18.02
N VAL A 32 -15.37 -5.33 16.96
CA VAL A 32 -15.68 -5.87 15.64
C VAL A 32 -14.54 -5.50 14.70
N HIS A 33 -13.88 -6.51 14.15
CA HIS A 33 -12.97 -6.33 13.04
C HIS A 33 -13.71 -6.59 11.73
N LEU A 34 -13.37 -5.84 10.69
CA LEU A 34 -13.92 -5.97 9.36
C LEU A 34 -12.86 -6.52 8.42
N GLN A 35 -13.17 -7.59 7.71
CA GLN A 35 -12.29 -8.17 6.69
C GLN A 35 -12.85 -7.89 5.29
N PRO A 36 -12.05 -7.36 4.34
CA PRO A 36 -12.55 -7.03 3.02
C PRO A 36 -12.79 -8.28 2.16
N ILE A 37 -13.92 -8.28 1.47
CA ILE A 37 -14.28 -9.16 0.36
C ILE A 37 -14.24 -8.33 -0.92
N VAL A 38 -13.50 -8.80 -1.91
CA VAL A 38 -13.25 -8.06 -3.14
C VAL A 38 -13.90 -8.71 -4.36
N ALA A 39 -14.38 -7.92 -5.32
CA ALA A 39 -14.83 -8.39 -6.63
C ALA A 39 -13.63 -8.73 -7.53
N LEU A 40 -13.65 -9.89 -8.18
CA LEU A 40 -12.61 -10.33 -9.10
C LEU A 40 -12.96 -9.98 -10.56
N PRO A 41 -11.97 -9.86 -11.45
CA PRO A 41 -10.53 -9.82 -11.18
C PRO A 41 -10.07 -8.45 -10.67
N ALA A 42 -10.97 -7.47 -10.63
CA ALA A 42 -10.65 -6.08 -10.37
C ALA A 42 -10.25 -5.82 -8.91
N GLY A 43 -10.39 -6.70 -7.93
CA GLY A 43 -10.02 -6.43 -6.54
C GLY A 43 -10.74 -5.23 -5.90
N GLU A 44 -11.99 -4.94 -6.29
CA GLU A 44 -12.82 -3.88 -5.67
C GLU A 44 -13.40 -4.35 -4.36
N VAL A 45 -13.13 -3.65 -3.24
CA VAL A 45 -13.81 -3.94 -1.97
C VAL A 45 -15.29 -3.65 -2.17
N VAL A 46 -16.08 -4.72 -2.23
CA VAL A 46 -17.53 -4.66 -2.44
C VAL A 46 -18.29 -5.03 -1.18
N GLU A 47 -17.60 -5.63 -0.21
CA GLU A 47 -18.20 -6.13 1.01
C GLU A 47 -17.15 -6.27 2.11
N LEU A 48 -17.56 -6.18 3.37
CA LEU A 48 -16.73 -6.26 4.56
C LEU A 48 -17.40 -7.18 5.59
N GLU A 49 -16.75 -8.27 5.93
CA GLU A 49 -17.26 -9.23 6.91
C GLU A 49 -16.91 -8.82 8.34
N ALA A 50 -17.92 -8.75 9.20
CA ALA A 50 -17.81 -8.43 10.60
C ALA A 50 -17.44 -9.68 11.42
N LEU A 51 -16.26 -9.60 12.04
CA LEU A 51 -15.66 -10.66 12.82
C LEU A 51 -15.47 -10.18 14.26
N VAL A 52 -16.15 -10.83 15.20
CA VAL A 52 -16.04 -10.52 16.63
C VAL A 52 -14.62 -10.78 17.13
N ARG A 53 -14.09 -9.89 17.97
CA ARG A 53 -12.83 -10.04 18.68
C ARG A 53 -13.07 -9.77 20.15
N TRP A 54 -12.52 -10.63 21.00
CA TRP A 54 -12.63 -10.46 22.44
C TRP A 54 -11.24 -10.47 23.07
N HIS A 55 -10.86 -9.34 23.67
CA HIS A 55 -9.67 -9.20 24.48
C HIS A 55 -10.08 -9.06 25.95
N ASP A 56 -10.08 -10.17 26.69
CA ASP A 56 -10.42 -10.17 28.11
C ASP A 56 -9.17 -9.87 28.96
N PRO A 57 -9.24 -8.97 29.96
CA PRO A 57 -8.09 -8.66 30.83
C PRO A 57 -7.51 -9.86 31.61
N GLU A 58 -8.29 -10.91 31.85
CA GLU A 58 -7.88 -12.10 32.60
C GLU A 58 -7.55 -13.29 31.68
N LEU A 59 -8.30 -13.46 30.58
CA LEU A 59 -8.13 -14.56 29.62
C LEU A 59 -7.21 -14.21 28.43
N GLY A 60 -6.90 -12.93 28.22
CA GLY A 60 -6.21 -12.45 27.03
C GLY A 60 -7.12 -12.47 25.80
N ASP A 61 -6.53 -12.71 24.62
CA ASP A 61 -7.27 -12.86 23.37
C ASP A 61 -8.07 -14.16 23.37
N VAL A 62 -9.40 -14.05 23.34
CA VAL A 62 -10.32 -15.19 23.22
C VAL A 62 -10.74 -15.32 21.75
N PRO A 63 -10.35 -16.40 21.04
CA PRO A 63 -10.68 -16.57 19.64
C PRO A 63 -12.18 -16.88 19.44
N PRO A 64 -12.76 -16.53 18.28
CA PRO A 64 -14.15 -16.84 17.95
C PRO A 64 -14.50 -18.34 18.09
N ASP A 65 -13.59 -19.23 17.70
CA ASP A 65 -13.77 -20.69 17.78
C ASP A 65 -13.93 -21.21 19.23
N VAL A 66 -13.58 -20.41 20.24
CA VAL A 66 -13.83 -20.68 21.66
C VAL A 66 -15.05 -19.91 22.15
N LEU A 67 -15.15 -18.63 21.78
CA LEU A 67 -16.23 -17.74 22.22
C LEU A 67 -17.61 -18.20 21.72
N VAL A 68 -17.75 -18.47 20.42
CA VAL A 68 -19.04 -18.76 19.78
C VAL A 68 -19.67 -20.04 20.33
N PRO A 69 -18.96 -21.19 20.43
CA PRO A 69 -19.54 -22.40 21.01
C PRO A 69 -19.97 -22.23 22.47
N VAL A 70 -19.23 -21.45 23.26
CA VAL A 70 -19.63 -21.13 24.65
C VAL A 70 -20.88 -20.27 24.67
N ALA A 71 -20.98 -19.25 23.82
CA ALA A 71 -22.15 -18.40 23.72
C ALA A 71 -23.40 -19.19 23.30
N GLU A 72 -23.25 -20.15 22.38
CA GLU A 72 -24.32 -21.05 21.94
C GLU A 72 -24.79 -21.98 23.08
N ALA A 73 -23.85 -22.69 23.71
CA ALA A 73 -24.16 -23.64 24.79
C ALA A 73 -24.82 -22.99 26.02
N THR A 74 -24.65 -21.68 26.19
CA THR A 74 -25.12 -20.93 27.37
C THR A 74 -26.28 -19.99 27.07
N GLY A 75 -26.74 -19.95 25.81
CA GLY A 75 -27.83 -19.08 25.36
C GLY A 75 -27.46 -17.59 25.26
N LEU A 76 -26.18 -17.23 25.39
CA LEU A 76 -25.69 -15.86 25.24
C LEU A 76 -25.53 -15.44 23.77
N ILE A 77 -25.59 -16.38 22.82
CA ILE A 77 -25.39 -16.12 21.39
C ILE A 77 -26.36 -15.08 20.82
N GLY A 78 -27.61 -15.03 21.29
CA GLY A 78 -28.57 -14.02 20.86
C GLY A 78 -28.16 -12.60 21.23
N ALA A 79 -27.69 -12.40 22.48
CA ALA A 79 -27.21 -11.10 22.94
C ALA A 79 -25.90 -10.68 22.25
N LEU A 80 -24.96 -11.62 22.08
CA LEU A 80 -23.72 -11.38 21.36
C LEU A 80 -23.98 -11.01 19.90
N GLY A 81 -24.81 -11.80 19.20
CA GLY A 81 -25.15 -11.56 17.80
C GLY A 81 -25.88 -10.24 17.59
N ARG A 82 -26.80 -9.86 18.48
CA ARG A 82 -27.44 -8.53 18.45
C ARG A 82 -26.42 -7.40 18.55
N TRP A 83 -25.47 -7.52 19.48
CA TRP A 83 -24.40 -6.53 19.67
C TRP A 83 -23.48 -6.43 18.44
N VAL A 84 -23.05 -7.55 17.87
CA VAL A 84 -22.22 -7.58 16.65
C VAL A 84 -22.96 -6.94 15.49
N LEU A 85 -24.23 -7.31 15.27
CA LEU A 85 -25.06 -6.79 14.19
C LEU A 85 -25.25 -5.27 14.30
N GLU A 86 -25.51 -4.75 15.50
CA GLU A 86 -25.65 -3.33 15.74
C GLU A 86 -24.34 -2.57 15.46
N ARG A 87 -23.21 -3.05 15.98
CA ARG A 87 -21.89 -2.45 15.75
C ARG A 87 -21.49 -2.48 14.27
N ALA A 88 -21.74 -3.59 13.57
CA ALA A 88 -21.49 -3.73 12.15
C ALA A 88 -22.34 -2.75 11.32
N CYS A 89 -23.64 -2.62 11.64
CA CYS A 89 -24.53 -1.68 10.96
C CYS A 89 -24.12 -0.22 11.20
N VAL A 90 -23.81 0.16 12.44
CA VAL A 90 -23.31 1.51 12.79
C VAL A 90 -22.05 1.85 12.00
N ALA A 91 -21.08 0.92 11.93
CA ALA A 91 -19.88 1.13 11.15
C ALA A 91 -20.18 1.36 9.66
N ALA A 92 -21.09 0.56 9.10
CA ALA A 92 -21.41 0.56 7.67
C ALA A 92 -22.19 1.78 7.17
N VAL A 93 -22.90 2.49 8.05
CA VAL A 93 -23.65 3.71 7.71
C VAL A 93 -22.71 4.85 7.28
N GLY A 94 -21.53 4.94 7.91
CA GLY A 94 -20.57 6.02 7.67
C GLY A 94 -19.64 5.78 6.46
N TRP A 95 -19.75 4.67 5.75
CA TRP A 95 -18.82 4.36 4.67
C TRP A 95 -19.07 5.23 3.43
N PRO A 96 -18.00 5.79 2.85
CA PRO A 96 -18.09 6.73 1.74
C PRO A 96 -18.47 6.03 0.45
N VAL A 97 -19.19 6.74 -0.41
CA VAL A 97 -19.48 6.33 -1.79
C VAL A 97 -18.17 6.26 -2.57
N PRO A 98 -17.85 5.11 -3.22
CA PRO A 98 -16.66 4.97 -4.04
C PRO A 98 -16.58 5.99 -5.19
N PRO A 99 -15.36 6.33 -5.64
CA PRO A 99 -15.18 7.13 -6.85
C PRO A 99 -15.92 6.49 -8.03
N GLY A 100 -16.68 7.28 -8.79
CA GLY A 100 -17.52 6.79 -9.89
C GLY A 100 -18.99 6.58 -9.54
N GLY A 101 -19.39 6.81 -8.29
CA GLY A 101 -20.80 6.83 -7.88
C GLY A 101 -21.43 5.44 -7.69
N ALA A 102 -20.60 4.39 -7.58
CA ALA A 102 -21.04 3.06 -7.19
C ALA A 102 -21.62 3.09 -5.76
N GLU A 103 -22.46 2.13 -5.39
CA GLU A 103 -22.88 1.99 -3.99
C GLU A 103 -21.66 1.69 -3.11
N PRO A 104 -21.64 2.13 -1.83
CA PRO A 104 -20.56 1.74 -0.94
C PRO A 104 -20.51 0.21 -0.73
N PRO A 105 -19.48 -0.32 -0.04
CA PRO A 105 -19.35 -1.76 0.25
C PRO A 105 -20.41 -2.29 1.23
N ARG A 106 -20.96 -3.48 1.01
CA ARG A 106 -21.89 -4.14 1.97
C ARG A 106 -21.19 -4.54 3.27
N VAL A 107 -21.95 -4.78 4.33
CA VAL A 107 -21.45 -5.39 5.57
C VAL A 107 -22.07 -6.76 5.75
N ALA A 108 -21.23 -7.77 6.01
CA ALA A 108 -21.64 -9.14 6.25
C ALA A 108 -21.52 -9.49 7.74
N VAL A 109 -22.49 -10.24 8.28
CA VAL A 109 -22.52 -10.65 9.69
C VAL A 109 -22.88 -12.12 9.78
N ASN A 110 -22.05 -12.89 10.47
CA ASN A 110 -22.28 -14.29 10.80
C ASN A 110 -23.45 -14.46 11.77
N VAL A 111 -24.33 -15.42 11.48
CA VAL A 111 -25.51 -15.72 12.27
C VAL A 111 -25.54 -17.20 12.65
N SER A 112 -25.66 -17.46 13.95
CA SER A 112 -25.75 -18.82 14.49
C SER A 112 -27.09 -19.48 14.14
N PRO A 113 -27.12 -20.81 13.91
CA PRO A 113 -28.36 -21.58 13.79
C PRO A 113 -29.36 -21.32 14.93
N LEU A 114 -28.87 -21.17 16.16
CA LEU A 114 -29.69 -20.95 17.35
C LEU A 114 -30.41 -19.60 17.33
N GLN A 115 -29.88 -18.61 16.61
CA GLN A 115 -30.55 -17.32 16.42
C GLN A 115 -31.64 -17.42 15.36
N LEU A 116 -31.47 -18.25 14.32
CA LEU A 116 -32.44 -18.39 13.23
C LEU A 116 -33.73 -19.09 13.69
N VAL A 117 -33.65 -19.92 14.72
CA VAL A 117 -34.84 -20.55 15.34
C VAL A 117 -35.55 -19.64 16.35
N ASP A 118 -34.94 -18.50 16.74
CA ASP A 118 -35.59 -17.51 17.60
C ASP A 118 -36.65 -16.72 16.81
N PRO A 119 -37.94 -16.77 17.19
CA PRO A 119 -38.99 -16.01 16.51
C PRO A 119 -38.77 -14.50 16.47
N ALA A 120 -38.00 -13.95 17.42
CA ALA A 120 -37.71 -12.51 17.52
C ALA A 120 -36.59 -12.05 16.58
N PHE A 121 -35.78 -12.97 16.03
CA PHE A 121 -34.57 -12.60 15.28
C PHE A 121 -34.85 -11.70 14.08
N HIS A 122 -35.88 -12.01 13.29
CA HIS A 122 -36.28 -11.14 12.17
C HIS A 122 -36.59 -9.71 12.63
N ASP A 123 -37.34 -9.57 13.72
CA ASP A 123 -37.78 -8.26 14.21
C ASP A 123 -36.63 -7.47 14.83
N ASP A 124 -35.66 -8.17 15.44
CA ASP A 124 -34.40 -7.59 15.91
C ASP A 124 -33.57 -7.00 14.77
N VAL A 125 -33.35 -7.76 13.69
CA VAL A 125 -32.61 -7.29 12.51
C VAL A 125 -33.29 -6.05 11.92
N VAL A 126 -34.61 -6.10 11.76
CA VAL A 126 -35.39 -4.96 11.24
C VAL A 126 -35.33 -3.75 12.18
N GLY A 127 -35.34 -3.98 13.49
CA GLY A 127 -35.19 -2.94 14.50
C GLY A 127 -33.83 -2.23 14.41
N ILE A 128 -32.75 -3.00 14.29
CA ILE A 128 -31.38 -2.47 14.17
C ILE A 128 -31.20 -1.69 12.86
N LEU A 129 -31.65 -2.22 11.72
CA LEU A 129 -31.59 -1.51 10.44
C LEU A 129 -32.32 -0.16 10.52
N ARG A 130 -33.49 -0.12 11.17
CA ARG A 130 -34.24 1.12 11.39
C ARG A 130 -33.51 2.09 12.32
N ALA A 131 -32.94 1.59 13.42
CA ALA A 131 -32.27 2.42 14.42
C ALA A 131 -30.96 3.04 13.89
N THR A 132 -30.20 2.26 13.12
CA THR A 132 -28.94 2.70 12.52
C THR A 132 -29.13 3.51 11.24
N GLY A 133 -30.23 3.27 10.52
CA GLY A 133 -30.50 3.87 9.21
C GLY A 133 -29.77 3.19 8.05
N LEU A 134 -29.15 2.03 8.26
CA LEU A 134 -28.51 1.27 7.20
C LEU A 134 -29.58 0.74 6.21
N PRO A 135 -29.47 0.97 4.90
CA PRO A 135 -30.34 0.34 3.91
C PRO A 135 -30.24 -1.19 4.00
N ALA A 136 -31.37 -1.90 3.99
CA ALA A 136 -31.38 -3.36 4.14
C ALA A 136 -30.56 -4.09 3.05
N THR A 137 -30.50 -3.53 1.83
CA THR A 137 -29.68 -4.02 0.71
C THR A 137 -28.17 -4.01 0.98
N ARG A 138 -27.74 -3.31 2.03
CA ARG A 138 -26.34 -3.19 2.44
C ARG A 138 -25.93 -4.23 3.48
N LEU A 139 -26.89 -4.95 4.07
CA LEU A 139 -26.63 -6.01 5.03
C LEU A 139 -26.65 -7.37 4.34
N VAL A 140 -25.62 -8.17 4.60
CA VAL A 140 -25.53 -9.58 4.25
C VAL A 140 -25.55 -10.36 5.57
N VAL A 141 -26.41 -11.38 5.64
CA VAL A 141 -26.41 -12.34 6.73
C VAL A 141 -25.77 -13.63 6.23
N GLU A 142 -24.74 -14.08 6.94
CA GLU A 142 -24.02 -15.32 6.63
C GLU A 142 -24.51 -16.43 7.56
N VAL A 143 -24.85 -17.57 6.98
CA VAL A 143 -25.31 -18.76 7.72
C VAL A 143 -24.44 -19.95 7.36
N THR A 144 -24.09 -20.76 8.35
CA THR A 144 -23.26 -21.95 8.10
C THR A 144 -24.05 -23.07 7.43
N GLU A 145 -23.35 -24.03 6.81
CA GLU A 145 -23.96 -25.25 6.25
C GLU A 145 -24.79 -26.03 7.31
N GLN A 146 -24.33 -26.05 8.56
CA GLN A 146 -25.01 -26.73 9.67
C GLN A 146 -26.38 -26.11 9.98
N ALA A 147 -26.52 -24.78 9.86
CA ALA A 147 -27.78 -24.07 10.12
C ALA A 147 -28.93 -24.54 9.22
N GLY A 148 -28.61 -24.97 8.00
CA GLY A 148 -29.58 -25.48 7.06
C GLY A 148 -29.97 -26.94 7.30
N VAL A 149 -29.17 -27.71 8.04
CA VAL A 149 -29.41 -29.15 8.24
C VAL A 149 -30.26 -29.44 9.47
N GLU A 150 -30.15 -28.63 10.53
CA GLU A 150 -30.86 -28.87 11.80
C GLU A 150 -32.36 -28.59 11.73
N ASP A 151 -32.77 -27.46 11.14
CA ASP A 151 -34.17 -27.10 10.89
C ASP A 151 -34.33 -26.24 9.62
N LEU A 152 -34.24 -26.92 8.47
CA LEU A 152 -34.29 -26.30 7.16
C LEU A 152 -35.56 -25.45 6.93
N GLY A 153 -36.70 -25.90 7.44
CA GLY A 153 -37.99 -25.22 7.24
C GLY A 153 -38.07 -23.89 7.98
N THR A 154 -37.69 -23.87 9.26
CA THR A 154 -37.64 -22.64 10.06
C THR A 154 -36.60 -21.67 9.51
N THR A 155 -35.39 -22.16 9.22
CA THR A 155 -34.31 -21.36 8.64
C THR A 155 -34.72 -20.74 7.31
N GLN A 156 -35.31 -21.52 6.40
CA GLN A 156 -35.80 -21.02 5.11
C GLN A 156 -36.86 -19.93 5.29
N ALA A 157 -37.81 -20.10 6.22
CA ALA A 157 -38.86 -19.14 6.47
C ALA A 157 -38.32 -17.79 7.00
N VAL A 158 -37.38 -17.83 7.94
CA VAL A 158 -36.75 -16.62 8.52
C VAL A 158 -35.90 -15.89 7.49
N LEU A 159 -35.05 -16.60 6.76
CA LEU A 159 -34.20 -16.01 5.72
C LEU A 159 -35.04 -15.43 4.56
N SER A 160 -36.15 -16.09 4.18
CA SER A 160 -37.06 -15.56 3.16
C SER A 160 -37.71 -14.24 3.59
N ARG A 161 -38.07 -14.11 4.87
CA ARG A 161 -38.62 -12.86 5.43
C ARG A 161 -37.59 -11.73 5.42
N LEU A 162 -36.33 -12.01 5.80
CA LEU A 162 -35.24 -11.04 5.74
C LEU A 162 -34.97 -10.61 4.29
N ARG A 163 -34.91 -11.55 3.36
CA ARG A 163 -34.71 -11.28 1.93
C ARG A 163 -35.83 -10.44 1.32
N ALA A 164 -37.08 -10.65 1.74
CA ALA A 164 -38.21 -9.80 1.34
C ALA A 164 -38.07 -8.33 1.80
N ARG A 165 -37.18 -8.03 2.76
CA ARG A 165 -36.80 -6.67 3.15
C ARG A 165 -35.60 -6.11 2.40
N GLY A 166 -34.94 -6.93 1.58
CA GLY A 166 -33.74 -6.57 0.81
C GLY A 166 -32.44 -7.02 1.45
N VAL A 167 -32.45 -7.67 2.62
CA VAL A 167 -31.23 -8.26 3.22
C VAL A 167 -30.75 -9.39 2.32
N ARG A 168 -29.45 -9.42 2.01
CA ARG A 168 -28.86 -10.52 1.24
C ARG A 168 -28.47 -11.68 2.16
N VAL A 169 -28.49 -12.89 1.62
CA VAL A 169 -28.15 -14.10 2.39
C VAL A 169 -26.99 -14.83 1.73
N ALA A 170 -25.97 -15.16 2.53
CA ALA A 170 -24.82 -15.95 2.12
C ALA A 170 -24.78 -17.28 2.87
N LEU A 171 -24.41 -18.35 2.16
CA LEU A 171 -24.06 -19.63 2.77
C LEU A 171 -22.55 -19.68 3.00
N ASP A 172 -22.14 -19.86 4.24
CA ASP A 172 -20.76 -19.87 4.70
C ASP A 172 -20.20 -21.29 4.88
N ASP A 173 -18.87 -21.42 4.91
CA ASP A 173 -18.12 -22.67 5.09
C ASP A 173 -18.51 -23.79 4.09
N PHE A 174 -18.98 -23.43 2.89
CA PHE A 174 -19.48 -24.43 1.95
C PHE A 174 -18.32 -25.31 1.44
N GLY A 175 -18.40 -26.60 1.77
CA GLY A 175 -17.36 -27.59 1.46
C GLY A 175 -16.50 -28.02 2.64
N ALA A 176 -16.55 -27.35 3.81
CA ALA A 176 -15.79 -27.78 4.98
C ALA A 176 -16.21 -29.17 5.52
N GLY A 177 -17.40 -29.66 5.13
CA GLY A 177 -17.96 -30.94 5.56
C GLY A 177 -18.66 -31.74 4.45
N ARG A 178 -19.86 -32.27 4.72
CA ARG A 178 -20.66 -33.00 3.72
C ARG A 178 -21.47 -32.02 2.88
N THR A 179 -20.91 -31.60 1.75
CA THR A 179 -21.55 -30.68 0.80
C THR A 179 -22.98 -31.11 0.44
N SER A 180 -23.96 -30.30 0.82
CA SER A 180 -25.37 -30.55 0.55
C SER A 180 -25.90 -29.61 -0.53
N LEU A 181 -25.97 -30.10 -1.78
CA LEU A 181 -26.62 -29.38 -2.89
C LEU A 181 -28.10 -29.06 -2.61
N THR A 182 -28.74 -29.78 -1.68
CA THR A 182 -30.11 -29.49 -1.23
C THR A 182 -30.22 -28.08 -0.65
N LEU A 183 -29.22 -27.65 0.13
CA LEU A 183 -29.23 -26.32 0.74
C LEU A 183 -29.19 -25.21 -0.30
N LEU A 184 -28.37 -25.38 -1.35
CA LEU A 184 -28.29 -24.42 -2.47
C LEU A 184 -29.63 -24.25 -3.20
N ARG A 185 -30.47 -25.29 -3.19
CA ARG A 185 -31.77 -25.29 -3.87
C ARG A 185 -32.90 -24.76 -2.98
N GLU A 186 -32.87 -25.06 -1.69
CA GLU A 186 -34.00 -24.81 -0.80
C GLU A 186 -33.87 -23.50 -0.02
N LEU A 187 -32.66 -23.08 0.34
CA LEU A 187 -32.43 -21.82 1.04
C LEU A 187 -32.50 -20.63 0.07
N PRO A 188 -33.04 -19.47 0.50
CA PRO A 188 -33.14 -18.28 -0.33
C PRO A 188 -31.80 -17.51 -0.37
N LEU A 189 -30.78 -18.15 -0.94
CA LEU A 189 -29.41 -17.64 -0.99
C LEU A 189 -29.22 -16.64 -2.14
N ASP A 190 -28.32 -15.69 -1.94
CA ASP A 190 -27.78 -14.82 -2.99
C ASP A 190 -26.29 -15.10 -3.26
N VAL A 191 -25.58 -15.65 -2.26
CA VAL A 191 -24.12 -15.84 -2.27
C VAL A 191 -23.77 -17.20 -1.65
N VAL A 192 -22.72 -17.85 -2.17
CA VAL A 192 -22.08 -19.04 -1.58
C VAL A 192 -20.60 -18.75 -1.36
N LYS A 193 -20.12 -18.92 -0.13
CA LYS A 193 -18.71 -18.78 0.24
C LYS A 193 -18.07 -20.17 0.29
N ILE A 194 -17.06 -20.37 -0.55
CA ILE A 194 -16.33 -21.63 -0.69
C ILE A 194 -15.17 -21.62 0.30
N ASP A 195 -15.16 -22.61 1.18
CA ASP A 195 -14.15 -22.74 2.23
C ASP A 195 -12.72 -22.85 1.66
N ARG A 196 -11.77 -22.36 2.45
CA ARG A 196 -10.34 -22.31 2.11
C ARG A 196 -9.73 -23.66 1.72
N THR A 197 -10.28 -24.77 2.20
CA THR A 197 -9.74 -26.12 1.92
C THR A 197 -9.85 -26.46 0.44
N PHE A 198 -10.93 -26.05 -0.23
CA PHE A 198 -11.11 -26.21 -1.68
C PHE A 198 -10.20 -25.27 -2.48
N VAL A 199 -10.07 -24.03 -2.03
CA VAL A 199 -9.24 -23.00 -2.68
C VAL A 199 -7.76 -23.36 -2.64
N SER A 200 -7.30 -23.90 -1.52
CA SER A 200 -5.91 -24.31 -1.32
C SER A 200 -5.53 -25.55 -2.14
N GLY A 201 -6.46 -26.49 -2.33
CA GLY A 201 -6.25 -27.73 -3.09
C GLY A 201 -6.35 -27.59 -4.62
N ALA A 202 -6.91 -26.48 -5.12
CA ALA A 202 -7.21 -26.28 -6.55
C ALA A 202 -5.97 -25.88 -7.40
N ALA A 203 -4.94 -26.71 -7.42
CA ALA A 203 -3.82 -26.56 -8.36
C ALA A 203 -4.26 -26.88 -9.81
N PRO A 204 -3.64 -26.28 -10.85
CA PRO A 204 -3.98 -26.58 -12.24
C PRO A 204 -3.82 -28.07 -12.57
N GLY A 205 -4.91 -28.70 -13.02
CA GLY A 205 -4.92 -30.13 -13.36
C GLY A 205 -5.18 -31.10 -12.19
N ALA A 206 -5.33 -30.59 -10.97
CA ALA A 206 -5.77 -31.39 -9.82
C ALA A 206 -7.27 -31.70 -9.88
N ALA A 207 -7.69 -32.81 -9.27
CA ALA A 207 -9.10 -33.22 -9.22
C ALA A 207 -9.96 -32.18 -8.50
N GLU A 208 -9.41 -31.57 -7.46
CA GLU A 208 -10.00 -30.50 -6.64
C GLU A 208 -10.32 -29.26 -7.49
N GLY A 209 -9.46 -28.91 -8.45
CA GLY A 209 -9.71 -27.79 -9.37
C GLY A 209 -10.87 -28.05 -10.34
N VAL A 210 -11.04 -29.29 -10.79
CA VAL A 210 -12.19 -29.69 -11.62
C VAL A 210 -13.48 -29.65 -10.82
N LEU A 211 -13.47 -30.18 -9.58
CA LEU A 211 -14.63 -30.14 -8.69
C LEU A 211 -15.04 -28.70 -8.37
N LEU A 212 -14.07 -27.83 -8.06
CA LEU A 212 -14.32 -26.41 -7.82
C LEU A 212 -14.97 -25.74 -9.04
N ARG A 213 -14.50 -26.03 -10.26
CA ARG A 213 -15.13 -25.48 -11.48
C ARG A 213 -16.59 -25.92 -11.64
N LEU A 214 -16.86 -27.22 -11.46
CA LEU A 214 -18.22 -27.75 -11.55
C LEU A 214 -19.15 -27.13 -10.51
N LEU A 215 -18.63 -26.87 -9.32
CA LEU A 215 -19.37 -26.20 -8.25
C LEU A 215 -19.73 -24.75 -8.63
N VAL A 216 -18.75 -24.00 -9.14
CA VAL A 216 -18.95 -22.61 -9.59
C VAL A 216 -20.01 -22.56 -10.68
N ASP A 217 -19.91 -23.44 -11.69
CA ASP A 217 -20.89 -23.53 -12.78
C ASP A 217 -22.31 -23.87 -12.27
N ALA A 218 -22.42 -24.73 -11.25
CA ALA A 218 -23.69 -25.06 -10.61
C ALA A 218 -24.28 -23.87 -9.84
N CYS A 219 -23.47 -23.16 -9.06
CA CYS A 219 -23.91 -21.97 -8.32
C CYS A 219 -24.41 -20.87 -9.29
N HIS A 220 -23.66 -20.59 -10.35
CA HIS A 220 -24.04 -19.63 -11.37
C HIS A 220 -25.33 -20.02 -12.11
N SER A 221 -25.52 -21.32 -12.38
CA SER A 221 -26.76 -21.83 -12.99
C SER A 221 -27.98 -21.66 -12.09
N LEU A 222 -27.78 -21.57 -10.77
CA LEU A 222 -28.82 -21.25 -9.78
C LEU A 222 -28.97 -19.74 -9.54
N GLY A 223 -28.17 -18.90 -10.20
CA GLY A 223 -28.17 -17.44 -10.04
C GLY A 223 -27.46 -16.96 -8.76
N LEU A 224 -26.60 -17.80 -8.17
CA LEU A 224 -25.85 -17.50 -6.96
C LEU A 224 -24.48 -16.92 -7.31
N GLU A 225 -24.05 -15.90 -6.58
CA GLU A 225 -22.67 -15.39 -6.65
C GLU A 225 -21.75 -16.27 -5.79
N VAL A 226 -20.49 -16.40 -6.18
CA VAL A 226 -19.51 -17.24 -5.49
C VAL A 226 -18.38 -16.40 -4.91
N VAL A 227 -18.05 -16.65 -3.64
CA VAL A 227 -16.89 -16.05 -2.96
C VAL A 227 -15.88 -17.16 -2.65
N ALA A 228 -14.62 -16.97 -3.01
CA ALA A 228 -13.52 -17.84 -2.56
C ALA A 228 -12.92 -17.33 -1.25
N GLU A 229 -12.83 -18.19 -0.23
CA GLU A 229 -12.19 -17.85 1.03
C GLU A 229 -10.74 -18.34 1.15
N GLY A 230 -10.01 -17.74 2.09
CA GLY A 230 -8.64 -18.16 2.38
C GLY A 230 -7.66 -17.95 1.23
N VAL A 231 -7.89 -16.93 0.39
CA VAL A 231 -6.90 -16.52 -0.62
C VAL A 231 -5.73 -15.81 0.08
N GLU A 232 -4.56 -16.42 0.08
CA GLU A 232 -3.34 -15.97 0.76
C GLU A 232 -2.33 -15.30 -0.20
N ASP A 233 -2.30 -15.71 -1.47
CA ASP A 233 -1.33 -15.20 -2.45
C ASP A 233 -1.94 -14.80 -3.83
N ALA A 234 -1.10 -14.16 -4.66
CA ALA A 234 -1.51 -13.65 -5.97
C ALA A 234 -1.79 -14.76 -6.99
N GLU A 235 -1.12 -15.89 -6.86
CA GLU A 235 -1.29 -17.03 -7.75
C GLU A 235 -2.66 -17.66 -7.51
N GLN A 236 -3.04 -17.87 -6.24
CA GLN A 236 -4.37 -18.28 -5.82
C GLN A 236 -5.45 -17.33 -6.36
N ALA A 237 -5.28 -16.02 -6.18
CA ALA A 237 -6.21 -15.01 -6.71
C ALA A 237 -6.40 -15.11 -8.23
N THR A 238 -5.31 -15.33 -8.97
CA THR A 238 -5.34 -15.54 -10.43
C THR A 238 -6.13 -16.79 -10.79
N ARG A 239 -5.89 -17.89 -10.07
CA ARG A 239 -6.55 -19.18 -10.32
C ARG A 239 -8.05 -19.11 -10.06
N VAL A 240 -8.47 -18.57 -8.92
CA VAL A 240 -9.91 -18.46 -8.60
C VAL A 240 -10.64 -17.54 -9.59
N ALA A 241 -9.99 -16.45 -10.01
CA ALA A 241 -10.55 -15.57 -11.06
C ALA A 241 -10.68 -16.30 -12.41
N ALA A 242 -9.68 -17.10 -12.80
CA ALA A 242 -9.72 -17.90 -14.04
C ALA A 242 -10.81 -19.00 -14.00
N LEU A 243 -11.17 -19.48 -12.81
CA LEU A 243 -12.29 -20.41 -12.60
C LEU A 243 -13.66 -19.72 -12.70
N GLY A 244 -13.71 -18.39 -12.85
CA GLY A 244 -14.96 -17.63 -12.94
C GLY A 244 -15.57 -17.25 -11.60
N ILE A 245 -14.83 -17.36 -10.50
CA ILE A 245 -15.32 -16.96 -9.17
C ILE A 245 -15.48 -15.44 -9.10
N ASP A 246 -16.63 -14.97 -8.59
CA ASP A 246 -17.04 -13.56 -8.63
C ASP A 246 -16.29 -12.68 -7.64
N ARG A 247 -16.05 -13.22 -6.43
CA ARG A 247 -15.44 -12.49 -5.31
C ARG A 247 -14.43 -13.33 -4.56
N ALA A 248 -13.55 -12.68 -3.81
CA ALA A 248 -12.62 -13.39 -2.96
C ALA A 248 -12.33 -12.65 -1.65
N GLN A 249 -11.97 -13.43 -0.66
CA GLN A 249 -11.58 -13.01 0.67
C GLN A 249 -10.33 -13.77 1.10
N GLY A 250 -9.47 -13.10 1.85
CA GLY A 250 -8.32 -13.75 2.47
C GLY A 250 -7.22 -12.75 2.79
N TRP A 251 -6.16 -13.24 3.42
CA TRP A 251 -5.03 -12.41 3.86
C TRP A 251 -4.25 -11.80 2.72
N HIS A 252 -4.43 -12.33 1.51
CA HIS A 252 -4.10 -11.62 0.31
C HIS A 252 -4.82 -10.25 0.39
N PHE A 253 -6.12 -10.18 0.17
CA PHE A 253 -6.82 -8.90 -0.01
C PHE A 253 -6.89 -8.00 1.23
N GLY A 254 -6.86 -8.58 2.42
CA GLY A 254 -6.76 -7.83 3.66
C GLY A 254 -7.01 -8.69 4.88
N ARG A 255 -6.39 -8.32 6.00
CA ARG A 255 -6.65 -8.95 7.30
C ARG A 255 -7.83 -8.26 8.00
N PRO A 256 -8.52 -8.97 8.92
CA PRO A 256 -9.53 -8.37 9.79
C PRO A 256 -8.98 -7.14 10.52
N THR A 257 -9.57 -5.98 10.25
CA THR A 257 -9.11 -4.67 10.74
C THR A 257 -10.18 -4.04 11.63
N PRO A 258 -9.83 -3.41 12.78
CA PRO A 258 -10.82 -2.78 13.65
C PRO A 258 -11.80 -1.86 12.89
N ALA A 259 -13.10 -1.97 13.16
CA ALA A 259 -14.13 -1.28 12.39
C ALA A 259 -13.94 0.25 12.35
N ALA A 260 -13.44 0.83 13.45
CA ALA A 260 -13.13 2.25 13.57
C ALA A 260 -12.07 2.74 12.56
N LEU A 261 -11.23 1.86 12.02
CA LEU A 261 -10.18 2.22 11.05
C LEU A 261 -10.67 2.11 9.60
N VAL A 262 -11.71 1.31 9.35
CA VAL A 262 -12.13 0.94 7.98
C VAL A 262 -12.80 2.09 7.25
N GLY A 263 -13.71 2.84 7.88
CA GLY A 263 -14.35 4.00 7.25
C GLY A 263 -13.35 5.03 6.70
N PRO A 264 -12.36 5.48 7.50
CA PRO A 264 -11.27 6.32 7.03
C PRO A 264 -10.44 5.71 5.90
N LEU A 265 -10.12 4.42 5.97
CA LEU A 265 -9.39 3.71 4.91
C LEU A 265 -10.19 3.64 3.59
N LEU A 266 -11.52 3.56 3.66
CA LEU A 266 -12.40 3.65 2.50
C LEU A 266 -12.53 5.08 1.95
N ALA A 267 -12.34 6.11 2.79
CA ALA A 267 -12.52 7.52 2.41
C ALA A 267 -11.30 8.12 1.70
N GLU A 268 -10.11 7.61 1.97
CA GLU A 268 -8.95 8.00 1.20
C GLU A 268 -8.96 7.29 -0.16
N ALA A 269 -9.24 8.07 -1.21
CA ALA A 269 -9.16 7.61 -2.60
C ALA A 269 -7.84 6.89 -2.90
N THR A 270 -6.73 7.24 -2.25
CA THR A 270 -5.43 6.58 -2.34
C THR A 270 -5.28 5.30 -1.49
N ALA A 271 -5.96 5.15 -0.36
CA ALA A 271 -5.93 3.93 0.45
C ALA A 271 -6.85 2.84 -0.13
N VAL A 272 -7.99 3.26 -0.71
CA VAL A 272 -8.80 2.46 -1.61
C VAL A 272 -7.98 2.08 -2.83
N ASP A 273 -7.31 3.03 -3.50
CA ASP A 273 -6.42 2.73 -4.65
C ASP A 273 -5.22 1.81 -4.28
N LEU A 274 -4.76 1.78 -3.01
CA LEU A 274 -3.69 0.89 -2.51
C LEU A 274 -4.20 -0.50 -2.10
N LEU A 275 -5.40 -0.60 -1.52
CA LEU A 275 -6.14 -1.87 -1.39
C LEU A 275 -6.48 -2.44 -2.77
N HIS A 276 -6.76 -1.55 -3.71
CA HIS A 276 -7.06 -1.83 -5.10
C HIS A 276 -5.81 -2.16 -5.92
N ARG A 277 -4.63 -1.55 -5.71
CA ARG A 277 -3.41 -1.73 -6.54
C ARG A 277 -2.76 -3.11 -6.49
N ARG A 278 -3.26 -4.03 -5.65
CA ARG A 278 -3.11 -5.48 -5.87
C ARG A 278 -3.60 -5.95 -7.26
N ARG A 279 -4.33 -5.09 -7.98
CA ARG A 279 -5.04 -5.26 -9.26
C ARG A 279 -4.26 -5.68 -10.49
N ARG A 280 -2.92 -5.69 -10.49
CA ARG A 280 -2.18 -6.15 -11.67
C ARG A 280 -1.29 -7.31 -11.30
N LEU A 281 -1.75 -8.48 -11.72
CA LEU A 281 -1.05 -9.75 -11.80
C LEU A 281 0.46 -9.54 -12.02
N GLY A 282 1.27 -9.82 -11.00
CA GLY A 282 2.74 -9.91 -11.11
C GLY A 282 3.57 -8.74 -10.58
N ASP A 283 2.98 -7.63 -10.13
CA ASP A 283 3.77 -6.50 -9.60
C ASP A 283 4.08 -6.68 -8.10
N THR A 284 5.37 -6.79 -7.76
CA THR A 284 5.86 -6.47 -6.41
C THR A 284 5.53 -5.00 -6.14
N THR A 285 4.69 -4.72 -5.16
CA THR A 285 4.33 -3.33 -4.86
C THR A 285 5.43 -2.62 -4.08
N ASP A 286 5.96 -1.57 -4.69
CA ASP A 286 6.77 -0.54 -4.05
C ASP A 286 5.96 0.31 -3.05
N GLU A 287 4.75 -0.07 -2.62
CA GLU A 287 3.87 0.80 -1.81
C GLU A 287 3.20 0.09 -0.64
N PHE A 288 2.99 0.81 0.46
CA PHE A 288 2.21 0.35 1.61
C PHE A 288 1.52 1.53 2.35
N VAL A 289 0.44 1.22 3.07
CA VAL A 289 -0.28 2.16 3.93
C VAL A 289 0.04 1.91 5.39
N VAL A 290 0.23 2.97 6.16
CA VAL A 290 0.35 2.96 7.62
C VAL A 290 -0.67 3.92 8.22
N VAL A 291 -1.38 3.49 9.25
CA VAL A 291 -2.22 4.36 10.08
C VAL A 291 -1.61 4.45 11.47
N THR A 292 -1.43 5.67 11.97
CA THR A 292 -0.91 5.93 13.31
C THR A 292 -1.89 6.72 14.17
N GLY A 293 -1.83 6.47 15.48
CA GLY A 293 -2.53 7.24 16.50
C GLY A 293 -1.88 8.61 16.77
N PRO A 294 -2.47 9.39 17.68
CA PRO A 294 -1.97 10.72 18.05
C PRO A 294 -0.54 10.70 18.61
N ASP A 295 -0.15 9.61 19.24
CA ASP A 295 1.16 9.33 19.82
C ASP A 295 2.18 8.71 18.85
N ARG A 296 1.80 8.52 17.57
CA ARG A 296 2.55 7.84 16.50
C ARG A 296 2.59 6.31 16.64
N THR A 297 1.80 5.72 17.54
CA THR A 297 1.63 4.27 17.59
C THR A 297 1.00 3.77 16.30
N VAL A 298 1.60 2.75 15.68
CA VAL A 298 1.07 2.12 14.46
C VAL A 298 -0.19 1.34 14.82
N LEU A 299 -1.34 1.83 14.38
CA LEU A 299 -2.63 1.18 14.57
C LEU A 299 -2.92 0.17 13.46
N PHE A 300 -2.39 0.42 12.27
CA PHE A 300 -2.55 -0.46 11.12
C PHE A 300 -1.40 -0.29 10.14
N VAL A 301 -1.03 -1.38 9.47
CA VAL A 301 -0.14 -1.34 8.31
C VAL A 301 -0.56 -2.42 7.31
N SER A 302 -0.60 -2.06 6.03
CA SER A 302 -0.95 -2.99 4.94
C SER A 302 0.17 -4.00 4.69
N SER A 303 -0.14 -5.16 4.10
CA SER A 303 0.82 -6.25 3.84
C SER A 303 2.04 -5.84 3.01
N GLY A 304 1.93 -4.84 2.12
CA GLY A 304 3.03 -4.37 1.27
C GLY A 304 4.27 -3.91 2.05
N VAL A 305 4.14 -3.65 3.35
CA VAL A 305 5.28 -3.38 4.24
C VAL A 305 6.29 -4.54 4.26
N PHE A 306 5.84 -5.77 4.02
CA PHE A 306 6.73 -6.92 3.94
C PHE A 306 7.60 -6.88 2.68
N ASP A 307 7.02 -6.53 1.54
CA ASP A 307 7.76 -6.48 0.28
C ASP A 307 8.82 -5.36 0.33
N VAL A 308 8.42 -4.19 0.82
CA VAL A 308 9.28 -3.00 0.89
C VAL A 308 10.31 -3.08 2.03
N LEU A 309 9.88 -3.46 3.24
CA LEU A 309 10.71 -3.39 4.46
C LEU A 309 11.10 -4.76 5.05
N GLY A 310 10.55 -5.87 4.56
CA GLY A 310 10.85 -7.21 5.07
C GLY A 310 10.30 -7.48 6.48
N VAL A 311 9.42 -6.62 6.99
CA VAL A 311 8.78 -6.75 8.31
C VAL A 311 7.35 -7.22 8.13
N ARG A 312 6.87 -8.06 9.06
CA ARG A 312 5.47 -8.50 9.03
C ARG A 312 4.60 -7.43 9.69
N PRO A 313 3.37 -7.18 9.22
CA PRO A 313 2.46 -6.21 9.83
C PRO A 313 2.33 -6.35 11.36
N GLN A 314 2.17 -7.58 11.84
CA GLN A 314 2.05 -7.89 13.28
C GLN A 314 3.28 -7.53 14.12
N ASP A 315 4.46 -7.46 13.51
CA ASP A 315 5.70 -7.10 14.21
C ASP A 315 5.79 -5.58 14.43
N VAL A 316 4.93 -4.82 13.74
CA VAL A 316 4.98 -3.36 13.64
C VAL A 316 3.76 -2.71 14.29
N VAL A 317 2.58 -3.33 14.19
CA VAL A 317 1.36 -2.84 14.85
C VAL A 317 1.59 -2.76 16.37
N GLY A 318 1.17 -1.65 16.98
CA GLY A 318 1.37 -1.35 18.40
C GLY A 318 2.71 -0.71 18.74
N ARG A 319 3.64 -0.56 17.79
CA ARG A 319 4.93 0.10 18.01
C ARG A 319 4.92 1.56 17.57
N ASP A 320 5.90 2.34 18.02
CA ASP A 320 6.07 3.71 17.53
C ASP A 320 6.56 3.65 16.06
N ALA A 321 5.86 4.35 15.17
CA ALA A 321 6.19 4.36 13.74
C ALA A 321 7.62 4.85 13.43
N THR A 322 8.24 5.60 14.35
CA THR A 322 9.63 6.07 14.20
C THR A 322 10.67 4.95 14.32
N GLU A 323 10.31 3.80 14.88
CA GLU A 323 11.20 2.63 14.95
C GLU A 323 11.54 2.05 13.56
N LEU A 324 10.72 2.35 12.54
CA LEU A 324 10.96 1.93 11.16
C LEU A 324 11.86 2.92 10.40
N LEU A 325 12.04 4.13 10.92
CA LEU A 325 12.78 5.20 10.26
C LEU A 325 14.28 5.04 10.47
N HIS A 326 15.06 5.54 9.51
CA HIS A 326 16.48 5.78 9.73
C HIS A 326 16.64 6.82 10.86
N SER A 327 17.65 6.65 11.72
CA SER A 327 17.84 7.43 12.97
C SER A 327 17.83 8.95 12.76
N GLU A 328 18.32 9.43 11.62
CA GLU A 328 18.34 10.84 11.22
C GLU A 328 16.99 11.42 10.78
N GLU A 329 15.96 10.59 10.60
CA GLU A 329 14.64 10.98 10.08
C GLU A 329 13.57 11.07 11.18
N VAL A 330 13.87 10.60 12.41
CA VAL A 330 12.94 10.53 13.56
C VAL A 330 12.35 11.90 13.94
N THR A 331 13.13 12.98 13.80
CA THR A 331 12.70 14.36 14.13
C THR A 331 11.79 14.99 13.09
N LYS A 332 11.65 14.38 11.91
CA LYS A 332 10.88 14.93 10.78
C LYS A 332 9.43 14.44 10.75
N VAL A 333 9.06 13.50 11.62
CA VAL A 333 7.70 12.94 11.72
C VAL A 333 6.98 13.53 12.94
N PRO A 334 6.12 14.54 12.75
CA PRO A 334 5.34 15.12 13.85
C PRO A 334 4.25 14.15 14.32
N ALA A 335 3.82 14.32 15.57
CA ALA A 335 2.62 13.67 16.12
C ALA A 335 1.37 14.03 15.30
N ALA A 336 0.41 13.09 15.17
CA ALA A 336 -0.70 13.17 14.21
C ALA A 336 -1.57 14.44 14.37
N GLY A 337 -1.59 15.08 15.54
CA GLY A 337 -2.37 16.29 15.82
C GLY A 337 -1.88 17.59 15.16
N THR A 338 -0.73 17.62 14.48
CA THR A 338 -0.18 18.85 13.86
C THR A 338 0.06 18.75 12.35
N ALA A 339 -0.22 17.61 11.73
CA ALA A 339 0.09 17.39 10.32
C ALA A 339 -1.00 17.96 9.38
N ARG A 340 -0.69 19.05 8.68
CA ARG A 340 -1.30 19.31 7.36
C ARG A 340 -0.90 18.20 6.40
N ALA A 341 -1.65 17.99 5.32
CA ALA A 341 -1.24 17.05 4.28
C ALA A 341 0.15 17.42 3.74
N VAL A 342 1.19 16.66 4.12
CA VAL A 342 2.59 16.91 3.74
C VAL A 342 3.13 15.66 3.09
N GLU A 343 3.68 15.84 1.88
CA GLU A 343 4.50 14.84 1.22
C GLU A 343 5.96 14.99 1.70
N ARG A 344 6.59 13.88 2.09
CA ARG A 344 7.97 13.84 2.58
C ARG A 344 8.74 12.73 1.88
N LEU A 345 10.04 12.92 1.75
CA LEU A 345 10.97 11.86 1.36
C LEU A 345 11.75 11.42 2.61
N LEU A 346 11.60 10.16 3.00
CA LEU A 346 12.16 9.60 4.23
C LEU A 346 13.05 8.39 3.92
N ARG A 347 14.10 8.21 4.70
CA ARG A 347 14.89 6.97 4.72
C ARG A 347 14.35 6.05 5.80
N VAL A 348 14.25 4.78 5.48
CA VAL A 348 13.81 3.71 6.37
C VAL A 348 14.78 2.55 6.27
N THR A 349 14.90 1.82 7.38
CA THR A 349 15.80 0.68 7.47
C THR A 349 14.97 -0.60 7.28
N ARG A 350 15.33 -1.38 6.27
CA ARG A 350 14.80 -2.72 6.03
C ARG A 350 15.27 -3.68 7.13
N ARG A 351 14.54 -4.76 7.36
CA ARG A 351 14.90 -5.80 8.36
C ARG A 351 16.31 -6.37 8.19
N ASP A 352 16.83 -6.43 6.98
CA ASP A 352 18.18 -6.91 6.66
C ASP A 352 19.28 -5.84 6.82
N GLY A 353 18.93 -4.64 7.28
CA GLY A 353 19.83 -3.49 7.42
C GLY A 353 19.98 -2.65 6.15
N GLY A 354 19.34 -3.03 5.03
CA GLY A 354 19.33 -2.23 3.81
C GLY A 354 18.55 -0.92 3.99
N VAL A 355 18.93 0.13 3.27
CA VAL A 355 18.21 1.41 3.30
C VAL A 355 17.23 1.48 2.12
N ARG A 356 16.00 1.94 2.39
CA ARG A 356 15.02 2.30 1.37
C ARG A 356 14.65 3.78 1.47
N TRP A 357 14.36 4.38 0.33
CA TRP A 357 13.80 5.73 0.24
C TRP A 357 12.30 5.64 0.02
N LEU A 358 11.53 6.21 0.94
CA LEU A 358 10.08 6.28 0.84
C LEU A 358 9.61 7.71 0.58
N ARG A 359 8.79 7.88 -0.45
CA ARG A 359 7.89 9.02 -0.58
C ARG A 359 6.66 8.75 0.27
N VAL A 360 6.50 9.51 1.35
CA VAL A 360 5.41 9.37 2.31
C VAL A 360 4.47 10.55 2.20
N ARG A 361 3.20 10.28 1.89
CA ARG A 361 2.13 11.28 1.92
C ARG A 361 1.18 10.96 3.06
N THR A 362 1.08 11.89 4.00
CA THR A 362 0.26 11.73 5.20
C THR A 362 -0.94 12.67 5.15
N SER A 363 -2.12 12.17 5.49
CA SER A 363 -3.30 12.96 5.83
C SER A 363 -3.68 12.71 7.30
N VAL A 364 -4.43 13.65 7.90
CA VAL A 364 -4.94 13.49 9.26
C VAL A 364 -6.45 13.41 9.21
N VAL A 365 -6.98 12.34 9.79
CA VAL A 365 -8.42 12.11 9.98
C VAL A 365 -8.73 12.27 11.45
N VAL A 366 -9.70 13.10 11.78
CA VAL A 366 -10.13 13.31 13.17
C VAL A 366 -11.31 12.40 13.45
N ASP A 367 -11.11 11.39 14.30
CA ASP A 367 -12.18 10.57 14.85
C ASP A 367 -12.80 11.30 16.06
N PRO A 368 -14.13 11.49 16.13
CA PRO A 368 -14.79 12.20 17.23
C PRO A 368 -14.64 11.53 18.60
N VAL A 369 -14.38 10.21 18.63
CA VAL A 369 -14.32 9.38 19.83
C VAL A 369 -12.87 9.02 20.17
N GLN A 370 -12.05 8.71 19.16
CA GLN A 370 -10.69 8.21 19.33
C GLN A 370 -9.58 9.23 19.03
N GLY A 371 -9.95 10.45 18.63
CA GLY A 371 -9.01 11.54 18.38
C GLY A 371 -8.35 11.49 17.00
N PRO A 372 -7.34 12.35 16.75
CA PRO A 372 -6.71 12.47 15.43
C PRO A 372 -5.81 11.27 15.11
N ARG A 373 -6.01 10.70 13.92
CA ARG A 373 -5.22 9.62 13.34
C ARG A 373 -4.56 10.09 12.06
N ALA A 374 -3.33 9.67 11.82
CA ALA A 374 -2.62 9.96 10.58
C ALA A 374 -2.66 8.74 9.66
N VAL A 375 -3.14 8.92 8.43
CA VAL A 375 -3.09 7.90 7.38
C VAL A 375 -1.97 8.28 6.43
N SER A 376 -0.99 7.40 6.29
CA SER A 376 0.22 7.62 5.50
C SER A 376 0.32 6.59 4.39
N THR A 377 0.46 7.07 3.16
CA THR A 377 0.81 6.26 2.00
C THR A 377 2.31 6.35 1.78
N CYS A 378 2.98 5.21 1.66
CA CYS A 378 4.43 5.09 1.59
C CYS A 378 4.81 4.42 0.27
N ARG A 379 5.60 5.09 -0.57
CA ARG A 379 6.11 4.55 -1.84
C ARG A 379 7.63 4.46 -1.86
N ASP A 380 8.18 3.28 -2.11
CA ASP A 380 9.57 3.03 -2.44
C ASP A 380 9.94 3.75 -3.74
N VAL A 381 10.92 4.63 -3.62
CA VAL A 381 11.52 5.41 -4.70
C VAL A 381 13.04 5.25 -4.70
N THR A 382 13.55 4.17 -4.10
CA THR A 382 14.98 3.91 -3.90
C THR A 382 15.75 3.96 -5.21
N GLU A 383 15.29 3.28 -6.26
CA GLU A 383 16.00 3.28 -7.54
C GLU A 383 16.13 4.69 -8.12
N THR A 384 15.03 5.45 -8.14
CA THR A 384 15.00 6.81 -8.67
C THR A 384 15.91 7.74 -7.87
N GLU A 385 15.90 7.63 -6.54
CA GLU A 385 16.72 8.49 -5.69
C GLU A 385 18.20 8.11 -5.70
N VAL A 386 18.54 6.83 -5.84
CA VAL A 386 19.93 6.38 -6.04
C VAL A 386 20.49 6.93 -7.35
N VAL A 387 19.73 6.86 -8.46
CA VAL A 387 20.16 7.39 -9.76
C VAL A 387 20.35 8.91 -9.70
N ARG A 388 19.37 9.64 -9.15
CA ARG A 388 19.44 11.10 -9.01
C ARG A 388 20.62 11.55 -8.16
N ARG A 389 20.90 10.85 -7.06
CA ARG A 389 22.03 11.18 -6.18
C ARG A 389 23.37 10.84 -6.82
N ARG A 390 23.52 9.69 -7.46
CA ARG A 390 24.74 9.36 -8.23
C ARG A 390 25.05 10.39 -9.30
N ALA A 391 24.03 10.86 -10.03
CA ALA A 391 24.21 11.93 -11.02
C ALA A 391 24.73 13.23 -10.40
N ARG A 392 24.13 13.66 -9.27
CA ARG A 392 24.58 14.85 -8.52
C ARG A 392 25.98 14.69 -7.96
N ASP A 393 26.32 13.52 -7.42
CA ASP A 393 27.64 13.27 -6.85
C ASP A 393 28.73 13.33 -7.93
N VAL A 394 28.46 12.76 -9.12
CA VAL A 394 29.38 12.84 -10.28
C VAL A 394 29.54 14.29 -10.75
N GLU A 395 28.45 15.04 -10.90
CA GLU A 395 28.47 16.44 -11.31
C GLU A 395 29.26 17.31 -10.32
N GLN A 396 29.00 17.17 -9.01
CA GLN A 396 29.72 17.92 -7.97
C GLN A 396 31.20 17.53 -7.89
N THR A 397 31.52 16.24 -8.07
CA THR A 397 32.90 15.77 -8.10
C THR A 397 33.64 16.35 -9.31
N PHE A 398 33.02 16.35 -10.49
CA PHE A 398 33.58 16.97 -11.70
C PHE A 398 33.80 18.47 -11.49
N GLN A 399 32.80 19.20 -10.99
CA GLN A 399 32.91 20.64 -10.79
C GLN A 399 34.04 20.99 -9.81
N ARG A 400 34.17 20.26 -8.69
CA ARG A 400 35.29 20.44 -7.76
C ARG A 400 36.64 20.12 -8.39
N ALA A 401 36.75 18.99 -9.09
CA ALA A 401 37.99 18.61 -9.75
C ALA A 401 38.42 19.63 -10.82
N PHE A 402 37.46 20.20 -11.55
CA PHE A 402 37.69 21.25 -12.54
C PHE A 402 38.14 22.56 -11.86
N ASP A 403 37.42 23.03 -10.84
CA ASP A 403 37.69 24.30 -10.16
C ASP A 403 38.98 24.29 -9.32
N GLU A 404 39.32 23.16 -8.70
CA GLU A 404 40.50 23.01 -7.85
C GLU A 404 41.74 22.48 -8.61
N ALA A 405 41.64 22.27 -9.93
CA ALA A 405 42.78 21.82 -10.73
C ALA A 405 43.93 22.85 -10.69
N PRO A 406 45.19 22.40 -10.51
CA PRO A 406 46.35 23.29 -10.41
C PRO A 406 46.76 23.93 -11.74
N CYS A 407 46.21 23.48 -12.87
CA CYS A 407 46.41 24.07 -14.19
C CYS A 407 45.14 24.77 -14.66
N GLY A 408 45.30 25.74 -15.58
CA GLY A 408 44.16 26.37 -16.22
C GLY A 408 43.39 25.34 -17.04
N MET A 409 42.07 25.32 -16.90
CA MET A 409 41.18 24.46 -17.69
C MET A 409 40.07 25.31 -18.31
N SER A 410 39.66 24.93 -19.52
CA SER A 410 38.46 25.48 -20.15
C SER A 410 37.66 24.41 -20.88
N LEU A 411 36.36 24.61 -20.89
CA LEU A 411 35.41 23.93 -21.76
C LEU A 411 34.99 24.91 -22.85
N THR A 412 35.08 24.52 -24.10
CA THR A 412 34.66 25.33 -25.24
C THR A 412 33.73 24.55 -26.15
N GLY A 413 32.81 25.24 -26.82
CA GLY A 413 32.06 24.68 -27.94
C GLY A 413 32.99 24.36 -29.11
N LEU A 414 32.53 23.52 -30.04
CA LEU A 414 33.29 23.18 -31.27
C LEU A 414 33.50 24.38 -32.20
N ASP A 415 32.77 25.47 -31.97
CA ASP A 415 32.90 26.74 -32.66
C ASP A 415 33.95 27.67 -32.02
N GLY A 416 34.50 27.33 -30.86
CA GLY A 416 35.47 28.17 -30.13
C GLY A 416 34.87 29.04 -29.03
N THR A 417 33.55 28.97 -28.78
CA THR A 417 32.90 29.72 -27.70
C THR A 417 33.25 29.12 -26.34
N VAL A 418 33.69 29.94 -25.39
CA VAL A 418 34.04 29.52 -24.03
C VAL A 418 32.76 29.24 -23.23
N LEU A 419 32.60 28.00 -22.77
CA LEU A 419 31.46 27.53 -21.99
C LEU A 419 31.74 27.59 -20.49
N SER A 420 32.98 27.27 -20.10
CA SER A 420 33.42 27.31 -18.70
C SER A 420 34.94 27.45 -18.63
N VAL A 421 35.43 28.09 -17.58
CA VAL A 421 36.86 28.20 -17.24
C VAL A 421 37.02 27.94 -15.76
N ASN A 422 38.10 27.26 -15.38
CA ASN A 422 38.38 27.07 -13.96
C ASN A 422 39.09 28.28 -13.35
N ARG A 423 39.20 28.27 -12.03
CA ARG A 423 39.87 29.32 -11.26
C ARG A 423 41.30 29.58 -11.71
N ALA A 424 42.09 28.53 -11.96
CA ALA A 424 43.49 28.68 -12.35
C ALA A 424 43.67 29.39 -13.70
N LEU A 425 42.76 29.17 -14.66
CA LEU A 425 42.80 29.86 -15.95
C LEU A 425 42.39 31.33 -15.83
N ALA A 426 41.35 31.61 -15.04
CA ALA A 426 40.92 32.97 -14.73
C ALA A 426 42.06 33.78 -14.08
N GLU A 427 42.75 33.19 -13.09
CA GLU A 427 43.93 33.77 -12.43
C GLU A 427 45.09 33.98 -13.40
N LEU A 428 45.40 33.00 -14.27
CA LEU A 428 46.45 33.09 -15.28
C LEU A 428 46.22 34.25 -16.28
N LEU A 429 44.96 34.54 -16.61
CA LEU A 429 44.59 35.60 -17.55
C LEU A 429 44.26 36.94 -16.87
N GLY A 430 44.24 36.98 -15.53
CA GLY A 430 43.88 38.18 -14.76
C GLY A 430 42.45 38.65 -14.98
N ARG A 431 41.53 37.76 -15.37
CA ARG A 431 40.13 38.07 -15.71
C ARG A 431 39.19 37.28 -14.79
N ALA A 432 38.01 37.81 -14.53
CA ALA A 432 36.98 37.04 -13.84
C ALA A 432 36.45 35.92 -14.76
N ALA A 433 36.04 34.80 -14.19
CA ALA A 433 35.50 33.68 -14.98
C ALA A 433 34.25 34.09 -15.76
N GLU A 434 33.38 34.93 -15.16
CA GLU A 434 32.17 35.41 -15.83
C GLU A 434 32.46 36.30 -17.04
N ASP A 435 33.61 36.99 -17.06
CA ASP A 435 34.03 37.79 -18.20
C ASP A 435 34.52 36.94 -19.37
N LEU A 436 34.96 35.71 -19.10
CA LEU A 436 35.53 34.80 -20.10
C LEU A 436 34.46 33.94 -20.75
N VAL A 437 33.44 33.53 -19.99
CA VAL A 437 32.32 32.71 -20.49
C VAL A 437 31.53 33.47 -21.56
N GLY A 438 31.20 32.79 -22.66
CA GLY A 438 30.50 33.34 -23.81
C GLY A 438 31.38 34.09 -24.82
N ARG A 439 32.67 34.32 -24.52
CA ARG A 439 33.62 34.88 -25.50
C ARG A 439 34.13 33.81 -26.45
N HIS A 440 34.66 34.25 -27.58
CA HIS A 440 35.37 33.35 -28.49
C HIS A 440 36.84 33.21 -28.05
N VAL A 441 37.41 32.02 -28.16
CA VAL A 441 38.82 31.73 -27.83
C VAL A 441 39.84 32.63 -28.54
N ASP A 442 39.49 33.15 -29.72
CA ASP A 442 40.30 34.13 -30.45
C ASP A 442 40.45 35.46 -29.70
N ASP A 443 39.45 35.84 -28.90
CA ASP A 443 39.49 37.06 -28.06
C ASP A 443 40.55 36.93 -26.96
N LEU A 444 40.86 35.70 -26.57
CA LEU A 444 41.87 35.36 -25.57
C LEU A 444 43.24 35.10 -26.20
N THR A 445 43.28 34.71 -27.48
CA THR A 445 44.50 34.34 -28.20
C THR A 445 45.18 35.55 -28.83
N HIS A 446 46.51 35.63 -28.68
CA HIS A 446 47.31 36.70 -29.26
C HIS A 446 47.10 36.78 -30.78
N PRO A 447 46.98 37.98 -31.39
CA PRO A 447 46.60 38.12 -32.81
C PRO A 447 47.45 37.32 -33.80
N GLU A 448 48.74 37.18 -33.54
CA GLU A 448 49.68 36.40 -34.38
C GLU A 448 49.43 34.89 -34.32
N ASP A 449 48.83 34.39 -33.24
CA ASP A 449 48.63 32.95 -33.00
C ASP A 449 47.22 32.48 -33.42
N ARG A 450 46.25 33.41 -33.61
CA ARG A 450 44.84 33.11 -33.93
C ARG A 450 44.66 32.27 -35.20
N ALA A 451 45.40 32.57 -36.26
CA ALA A 451 45.25 31.86 -37.53
C ALA A 451 45.64 30.37 -37.40
N ALA A 452 46.70 30.08 -36.64
CA ALA A 452 47.13 28.71 -36.35
C ALA A 452 46.14 28.00 -35.42
N ASP A 453 45.65 28.70 -34.39
CA ASP A 453 44.70 28.15 -33.43
C ASP A 453 43.35 27.83 -34.07
N GLY A 454 42.84 28.69 -34.95
CA GLY A 454 41.61 28.46 -35.71
C GLY A 454 41.67 27.24 -36.63
N LEU A 455 42.86 26.88 -37.14
CA LEU A 455 43.05 25.63 -37.90
C LEU A 455 42.90 24.39 -37.00
N ASN A 456 43.31 24.48 -35.73
CA ASN A 456 43.14 23.40 -34.75
C ASN A 456 41.65 23.18 -34.43
N PHE A 457 40.90 24.26 -34.12
CA PHE A 457 39.46 24.18 -33.91
C PHE A 457 38.71 23.62 -35.13
N ARG A 458 39.08 24.04 -36.34
CA ARG A 458 38.53 23.47 -37.56
C ARG A 458 38.85 21.97 -37.70
N GLY A 459 40.07 21.55 -37.34
CA GLY A 459 40.46 20.15 -37.31
C GLY A 459 39.65 19.30 -36.35
N HIS A 460 39.35 19.82 -35.16
CA HIS A 460 38.45 19.17 -34.19
C HIS A 460 37.02 19.06 -34.71
N ARG A 461 36.47 20.14 -35.25
CA ARG A 461 35.09 20.18 -35.77
C ARG A 461 34.88 19.25 -36.97
N GLU A 462 35.89 19.07 -37.80
CA GLU A 462 35.85 18.16 -38.95
C GLU A 462 36.23 16.72 -38.59
N GLY A 463 36.48 16.41 -37.31
CA GLY A 463 36.88 15.08 -36.85
C GLY A 463 38.26 14.63 -37.33
N ARG A 464 39.08 15.56 -37.83
CA ARG A 464 40.45 15.26 -38.31
C ARG A 464 41.47 15.23 -37.18
N LEU A 465 41.19 15.90 -36.06
CA LEU A 465 42.05 15.99 -34.89
C LEU A 465 41.23 15.70 -33.64
N ASP A 466 41.66 14.71 -32.88
CA ASP A 466 40.98 14.36 -31.62
C ASP A 466 41.65 15.06 -30.42
N THR A 467 42.97 15.22 -30.48
CA THR A 467 43.76 15.95 -29.49
C THR A 467 44.83 16.80 -30.18
N VAL A 468 45.02 18.03 -29.72
CA VAL A 468 46.05 18.96 -30.17
C VAL A 468 46.86 19.45 -28.99
N ARG A 469 48.19 19.50 -29.16
CA ARG A 469 49.10 20.17 -28.24
C ARG A 469 49.79 21.31 -28.97
N VAL A 470 49.61 22.52 -28.49
CA VAL A 470 50.15 23.73 -29.10
C VAL A 470 50.72 24.66 -28.04
N ARG A 471 51.85 25.27 -28.35
CA ARG A 471 52.39 26.39 -27.58
C ARG A 471 51.96 27.68 -28.27
N LYS A 472 51.25 28.55 -27.55
CA LYS A 472 50.73 29.82 -28.06
C LYS A 472 50.75 30.89 -26.97
N ARG A 473 50.35 32.12 -27.29
CA ARG A 473 50.21 33.20 -26.33
C ARG A 473 48.74 33.55 -26.12
N TYR A 474 48.33 33.64 -24.86
CA TYR A 474 47.08 34.29 -24.47
C TYR A 474 47.32 35.76 -24.12
N VAL A 475 46.24 36.56 -24.10
CA VAL A 475 46.25 37.99 -23.76
C VAL A 475 45.69 38.18 -22.36
N HIS A 476 46.54 38.63 -21.44
CA HIS A 476 46.16 38.96 -20.07
C HIS A 476 45.26 40.21 -20.01
N ALA A 477 44.56 40.45 -18.91
CA ALA A 477 43.69 41.62 -18.73
C ALA A 477 44.40 42.97 -18.89
N ASP A 478 45.69 43.04 -18.58
CA ASP A 478 46.53 44.23 -18.76
C ASP A 478 47.08 44.41 -20.19
N GLY A 479 46.74 43.48 -21.11
CA GLY A 479 47.19 43.49 -22.51
C GLY A 479 48.53 42.80 -22.75
N SER A 480 49.21 42.29 -21.72
CA SER A 480 50.45 41.53 -21.89
C SER A 480 50.20 40.13 -22.48
N ALA A 481 51.21 39.60 -23.18
CA ALA A 481 51.15 38.26 -23.75
C ALA A 481 51.64 37.22 -22.73
N VAL A 482 50.80 36.22 -22.44
CA VAL A 482 51.11 35.09 -21.53
C VAL A 482 51.40 33.86 -22.37
N PRO A 483 52.67 33.39 -22.44
CA PRO A 483 52.99 32.16 -23.13
C PRO A 483 52.37 30.97 -22.38
N VAL A 484 51.68 30.11 -23.13
CA VAL A 484 50.97 28.94 -22.60
C VAL A 484 51.20 27.71 -23.47
N ASP A 485 51.27 26.56 -22.81
CA ASP A 485 51.12 25.25 -23.44
C ASP A 485 49.66 24.82 -23.29
N VAL A 486 48.99 24.59 -24.42
CA VAL A 486 47.58 24.20 -24.48
C VAL A 486 47.47 22.79 -25.03
N VAL A 487 46.84 21.91 -24.27
CA VAL A 487 46.41 20.57 -24.72
C VAL A 487 44.89 20.59 -24.80
N ALA A 488 44.34 20.52 -26.01
CA ALA A 488 42.90 20.50 -26.24
C ALA A 488 42.48 19.13 -26.77
N SER A 489 41.43 18.55 -26.20
CA SER A 489 40.88 17.24 -26.57
C SER A 489 39.37 17.32 -26.73
N VAL A 490 38.83 16.58 -27.70
CA VAL A 490 37.38 16.49 -27.95
C VAL A 490 36.75 15.50 -26.98
N VAL A 491 35.67 15.92 -26.31
CA VAL A 491 34.80 15.02 -25.56
C VAL A 491 33.65 14.60 -26.46
N HIS A 492 33.43 13.29 -26.55
CA HIS A 492 32.38 12.70 -27.38
C HIS A 492 31.20 12.24 -26.50
N GLY A 493 29.98 12.30 -27.07
CA GLY A 493 28.80 11.68 -26.48
C GLY A 493 28.79 10.16 -26.64
N ASP A 494 27.82 9.50 -26.00
CA ASP A 494 27.69 8.03 -26.01
C ASP A 494 27.46 7.42 -27.41
N ASP A 495 26.93 8.21 -28.34
CA ASP A 495 26.70 7.92 -29.75
C ASP A 495 27.87 8.37 -30.66
N GLY A 496 28.97 8.84 -30.07
CA GLY A 496 30.23 9.14 -30.75
C GLY A 496 30.28 10.49 -31.45
N HIS A 497 29.28 11.37 -31.29
CA HIS A 497 29.38 12.74 -31.83
C HIS A 497 30.22 13.64 -30.90
N PRO A 498 30.99 14.59 -31.46
CA PRO A 498 31.75 15.54 -30.66
C PRO A 498 30.82 16.52 -29.93
N LEU A 499 30.97 16.67 -28.62
CA LEU A 499 30.15 17.54 -27.77
C LEU A 499 30.84 18.88 -27.49
N VAL A 500 32.03 18.81 -26.90
CA VAL A 500 32.79 19.97 -26.41
C VAL A 500 34.30 19.71 -26.50
N LEU A 501 35.09 20.77 -26.41
CA LEU A 501 36.54 20.72 -26.29
C LEU A 501 36.95 21.03 -24.85
N VAL A 502 37.73 20.14 -24.24
CA VAL A 502 38.40 20.37 -22.95
C VAL A 502 39.83 20.78 -23.25
N ALA A 503 40.25 21.96 -22.77
CA ALA A 503 41.63 22.41 -22.89
C ALA A 503 42.31 22.55 -21.53
N HIS A 504 43.47 21.93 -21.37
CA HIS A 504 44.41 22.15 -20.26
C HIS A 504 45.45 23.18 -20.68
N VAL A 505 45.70 24.16 -19.84
CA VAL A 505 46.53 25.34 -20.07
C VAL A 505 47.53 25.46 -18.94
N THR A 506 48.81 25.39 -19.29
CA THR A 506 49.91 25.63 -18.34
C THR A 506 50.76 26.80 -18.81
N ALA A 507 51.22 27.64 -17.89
CA ALA A 507 52.22 28.67 -18.20
C ALA A 507 53.49 27.99 -18.74
N ALA A 508 54.02 28.53 -19.83
CA ALA A 508 55.08 27.94 -20.65
C ALA A 508 56.50 28.40 -20.31
#